data_AF-A0A0L0DRS9-F1
#
_entry.id   AF-A0A0L0DRS9-F1
#
_cell.length_a   1.000
_cell.length_b   1.000
_cell.length_c   1.000
_cell.angle_alpha   90.00
_cell.angle_beta   90.00
_cell.angle_gamma   90.00
#
_symmetry.space_group_name_H-M   'P 1'
#
loop_
_entity.id
_entity.type
_entity.pdbx_description
1 polymer ?
#
loop_
_entity_poly.entity_id
_entity_poly.type
_entity_poly.pdbx_seq_one_letter_code
_entity_poly.pdbx_strand_id
1 'polypeptide(L)'
;MDALPSEIVHEIAYGARVLGPRDVVALARVSKRTHGVLLGSDYARAAAHATAGLTFCAARDLFRAALRALESDHALPPTCLAALIDTLAANKMTAARSSFFPLLVRKLLAVPAVLAPHSRGVEPCPLVVAAEAGHASIVPDLLAHEDVDPAHGCYFAFRQAAALGHAGVVAVLLADKRVDPEACDGEPLAAAIRYGHAHIVELLLSDERVDPARNNNAAICTAAELGRALIVDTLLAHPAVDPGALRL
;
A
#
# COMPACT_ATOMS: atom_id res chain seq x y z
N MET A 1 4.36 27.55 35.17
CA MET A 1 4.25 27.73 33.70
C MET A 1 2.97 28.48 33.29
N ASP A 2 2.12 28.92 34.24
CA ASP A 2 0.80 29.50 33.92
C ASP A 2 0.82 30.92 33.33
N ALA A 3 2.00 31.55 33.23
CA ALA A 3 2.19 32.89 32.66
C ALA A 3 2.87 32.90 31.29
N LEU A 4 3.27 31.74 30.75
CA LEU A 4 3.94 31.69 29.45
C LEU A 4 2.92 31.73 28.30
N PRO A 5 3.16 32.53 27.23
CA PRO A 5 2.40 32.47 26.00
C PRO A 5 2.41 31.06 25.39
N SER A 6 1.32 30.65 24.75
CA SER A 6 1.18 29.33 24.11
C SER A 6 2.24 29.08 23.04
N GLU A 7 2.70 30.12 22.36
CA GLU A 7 3.74 30.07 21.32
C GLU A 7 5.09 29.62 21.89
N ILE A 8 5.50 30.19 23.03
CA ILE A 8 6.76 29.83 23.70
C ILE A 8 6.68 28.38 24.20
N VAL A 9 5.52 27.94 24.70
CA VAL A 9 5.32 26.56 25.14
C VAL A 9 5.41 25.58 23.96
N HIS A 10 4.89 25.95 22.79
CA HIS A 10 5.05 25.16 21.56
C HIS A 10 6.49 25.11 21.07
N GLU A 11 7.20 26.23 21.07
CA GLU A 11 8.61 26.29 20.65
C GLU A 11 9.53 25.46 21.55
N ILE A 12 9.31 25.54 22.87
CA ILE A 12 10.06 24.72 23.82
C ILE A 12 9.76 23.23 23.61
N ALA A 13 8.49 22.87 23.42
CA ALA A 13 8.07 21.48 23.29
C ALA A 13 8.45 20.83 21.94
N TYR A 14 8.42 21.59 20.85
CA TYR A 14 8.57 21.04 19.50
C TYR A 14 9.76 21.63 18.71
N GLY A 15 10.05 22.93 18.88
CA GLY A 15 11.09 23.63 18.10
C GLY A 15 12.51 23.35 18.59
N ALA A 16 12.71 23.27 19.90
CA ALA A 16 14.05 23.12 20.47
C ALA A 16 14.64 21.69 20.34
N ARG A 17 13.84 20.67 19.96
CA ARG A 17 14.21 19.22 19.95
C ARG A 17 14.84 18.71 21.26
N VAL A 18 14.74 19.46 22.37
CA VAL A 18 15.29 19.09 23.70
C VAL A 18 14.41 18.06 24.41
N LEU A 19 13.09 18.14 24.20
CA LEU A 19 12.10 17.28 24.85
C LEU A 19 11.71 16.13 23.93
N GLY A 20 11.79 14.90 24.45
CA GLY A 20 11.28 13.73 23.75
C GLY A 20 9.75 13.68 23.75
N PRO A 21 9.15 12.80 22.93
CA PRO A 21 7.69 12.65 22.84
C PRO A 21 7.06 12.27 24.17
N ARG A 22 7.77 11.42 24.95
CA ARG A 22 7.35 11.00 26.28
C ARG A 22 7.34 12.17 27.24
N ASP A 23 8.30 13.07 27.12
CA ASP A 23 8.44 14.25 27.97
C ASP A 23 7.39 15.30 27.63
N VAL A 24 7.09 15.49 26.34
CA VAL A 24 6.00 16.37 25.88
C VAL A 24 4.64 15.86 26.37
N VAL A 25 4.40 14.55 26.30
CA VAL A 25 3.16 13.94 26.82
C VAL A 25 3.10 14.01 28.34
N ALA A 26 4.22 13.82 29.04
CA ALA A 26 4.31 14.00 30.49
C ALA A 26 4.03 15.45 30.89
N LEU A 27 4.59 16.42 30.17
CA LEU A 27 4.37 17.86 30.38
C LEU A 27 2.92 18.26 30.14
N ALA A 28 2.29 17.68 29.12
CA ALA A 28 0.88 17.85 28.83
C ALA A 28 -0.04 17.23 29.90
N ARG A 29 0.44 16.33 30.76
CA ARG A 29 -0.32 15.77 31.89
C ARG A 29 -0.24 16.62 33.16
N VAL A 30 0.68 17.59 33.23
CA VAL A 30 0.89 18.43 34.42
C VAL A 30 -0.29 19.38 34.67
N SER A 31 -0.94 19.88 33.60
CA SER A 31 -2.06 20.83 33.73
C SER A 31 -3.05 20.70 32.57
N LYS A 32 -4.33 20.98 32.84
CA LYS A 32 -5.39 20.99 31.81
C LYS A 32 -5.12 22.04 30.72
N ARG A 33 -4.48 23.16 31.08
CA ARG A 33 -4.11 24.22 30.13
C ARG A 33 -2.96 23.77 29.22
N THR A 34 -1.92 23.15 29.78
CA THR A 34 -0.81 22.61 28.97
C THR A 34 -1.27 21.45 28.10
N HIS A 35 -2.20 20.63 28.59
CA HIS A 35 -2.87 19.62 27.78
C HIS A 35 -3.59 20.22 26.57
N GLY A 36 -4.39 21.28 26.78
CA GLY A 36 -5.12 21.95 25.70
C GLY A 36 -4.20 22.62 24.69
N VAL A 37 -3.11 23.24 25.14
CA VAL A 37 -2.12 23.88 24.26
C VAL A 37 -1.30 22.84 23.48
N LEU A 38 -0.74 21.83 24.16
CA LEU A 38 0.18 20.86 23.54
C LEU A 38 -0.52 19.72 22.80
N LEU A 39 -1.69 19.24 23.27
CA LEU A 39 -2.36 18.05 22.72
C LEU A 39 -3.84 18.29 22.35
N GLY A 40 -4.35 19.49 22.59
CA GLY A 40 -5.76 19.82 22.40
C GLY A 40 -6.19 19.89 20.93
N SER A 41 -5.26 20.12 20.01
CA SER A 41 -5.50 19.98 18.57
C SER A 41 -4.87 18.70 18.02
N ASP A 42 -5.53 18.10 17.03
CA ASP A 42 -4.98 16.93 16.31
C ASP A 42 -3.62 17.26 15.64
N TYR A 43 -3.43 18.53 15.28
CA TYR A 43 -2.19 19.07 14.74
C TYR A 43 -1.02 18.98 15.75
N ALA A 44 -1.24 19.44 16.98
CA ALA A 44 -0.20 19.45 18.01
C ALA A 44 0.11 18.03 18.51
N ARG A 45 -0.90 17.16 18.56
CA ARG A 45 -0.72 15.73 18.81
C ARG A 45 0.12 15.06 17.72
N ALA A 46 -0.14 15.36 16.45
CA ALA A 46 0.65 14.85 15.34
C ALA A 46 2.10 15.37 15.38
N ALA A 47 2.32 16.64 15.75
CA ALA A 47 3.66 17.20 15.93
C ALA A 47 4.43 16.51 17.07
N ALA A 48 3.77 16.18 18.19
CA ALA A 48 4.37 15.42 19.29
C ALA A 48 4.75 13.99 18.92
N HIS A 49 3.96 13.34 18.07
CA HIS A 49 4.30 12.02 17.58
C HIS A 49 5.38 12.06 16.50
N ALA A 50 5.45 13.12 15.69
CA ALA A 50 6.49 13.29 14.68
C ALA A 50 7.90 13.33 15.29
N THR A 51 8.07 13.92 16.48
CA THR A 51 9.35 13.92 17.20
C THR A 51 9.73 12.55 17.77
N ALA A 52 8.81 11.57 17.77
CA ALA A 52 9.06 10.20 18.23
C ALA A 52 9.80 9.33 17.22
N GLY A 53 10.01 9.85 16.03
CA GLY A 53 10.61 9.14 14.92
C GLY A 53 9.57 8.49 14.03
N LEU A 54 9.98 8.35 12.78
CA LEU A 54 9.17 7.92 11.66
C LEU A 54 8.65 6.47 11.85
N THR A 55 9.48 5.58 12.39
CA THR A 55 9.14 4.17 12.67
C THR A 55 8.08 4.02 13.77
N PHE A 56 8.12 4.86 14.80
CA PHE A 56 7.12 4.87 15.87
C PHE A 56 5.75 5.34 15.34
N CYS A 57 5.74 6.31 14.43
CA CYS A 57 4.53 6.79 13.79
C CYS A 57 3.91 5.72 12.88
N ALA A 58 4.74 5.03 12.09
CA ALA A 58 4.30 3.99 11.18
C ALA A 58 3.73 2.76 11.92
N ALA A 59 4.39 2.30 12.98
CA ALA A 59 3.91 1.18 13.79
C ALA A 59 2.56 1.43 14.50
N ARG A 60 2.11 2.69 14.59
CA ARG A 60 0.87 3.10 15.27
C ARG A 60 -0.17 3.72 14.33
N ASP A 61 0.02 3.62 13.01
CA ASP A 61 -0.88 4.17 11.99
C ASP A 61 -1.06 5.70 12.06
N LEU A 62 -0.07 6.40 12.59
CA LEU A 62 -0.08 7.86 12.72
C LEU A 62 0.48 8.52 11.46
N PHE A 63 -0.17 8.29 10.30
CA PHE A 63 0.32 8.75 8.98
C PHE A 63 0.52 10.28 8.89
N ARG A 64 -0.33 11.07 9.57
CA ARG A 64 -0.17 12.53 9.66
C ARG A 64 1.10 12.95 10.39
N ALA A 65 1.44 12.23 11.47
CA ALA A 65 2.66 12.47 12.23
C ALA A 65 3.90 12.02 11.45
N ALA A 66 3.79 10.90 10.72
CA ALA A 66 4.84 10.43 9.82
C ALA A 66 5.14 11.43 8.70
N LEU A 67 4.11 11.99 8.06
CA LEU A 67 4.26 13.00 7.00
C LEU A 67 4.91 14.28 7.52
N ARG A 68 4.53 14.70 8.73
CA ARG A 68 5.16 15.81 9.48
C ARG A 68 6.63 15.56 9.79
N ALA A 69 6.98 14.35 10.23
CA ALA A 69 8.36 13.99 10.49
C ALA A 69 9.18 14.11 9.20
N LEU A 70 8.63 13.62 8.07
CA LEU A 70 9.24 13.72 6.75
C LEU A 70 9.45 15.16 6.26
N GLU A 71 8.53 16.08 6.58
CA GLU A 71 8.66 17.51 6.23
C GLU A 71 9.75 18.22 7.02
N SER A 72 10.13 17.69 8.19
CA SER A 72 11.06 18.32 9.12
C SER A 72 12.48 17.75 9.07
N ASP A 73 12.69 16.54 8.55
CA ASP A 73 14.02 15.93 8.45
C ASP A 73 14.60 16.05 7.03
N HIS A 74 15.73 16.75 6.91
CA HIS A 74 16.43 17.00 5.64
C HIS A 74 17.37 15.87 5.18
N ALA A 75 17.47 14.74 5.89
CA ALA A 75 18.14 13.54 5.40
C ALA A 75 17.72 12.33 6.23
N LEU A 76 16.76 11.55 5.75
CA LEU A 76 16.36 10.30 6.42
C LEU A 76 17.38 9.20 6.11
N PRO A 77 17.89 8.47 7.12
CA PRO A 77 18.74 7.32 6.87
C PRO A 77 17.92 6.19 6.21
N PRO A 78 18.51 5.42 5.27
CA PRO A 78 17.82 4.37 4.52
C PRO A 78 17.22 3.27 5.41
N THR A 79 17.76 3.08 6.61
CA THR A 79 17.23 2.14 7.62
C THR A 79 15.87 2.54 8.18
N CYS A 80 15.58 3.84 8.31
CA CYS A 80 14.27 4.32 8.76
C CYS A 80 13.20 4.14 7.68
N LEU A 81 13.61 4.16 6.41
CA LEU A 81 12.72 3.96 5.27
C LEU A 81 12.33 2.49 5.12
N ALA A 82 13.30 1.57 5.22
CA ALA A 82 13.04 0.13 5.23
C ALA A 82 12.08 -0.27 6.37
N ALA A 83 12.36 0.20 7.60
CA ALA A 83 11.50 -0.07 8.75
C ALA A 83 10.09 0.55 8.61
N LEU A 84 9.96 1.69 7.93
CA LEU A 84 8.66 2.27 7.63
C LEU A 84 7.89 1.41 6.63
N ILE A 85 8.53 0.95 5.56
CA ILE A 85 7.89 0.08 4.58
C ILE A 85 7.49 -1.26 5.23
N ASP A 86 8.33 -1.87 6.07
CA ASP A 86 7.99 -3.11 6.79
C ASP A 86 6.80 -2.93 7.72
N THR A 87 6.73 -1.80 8.43
CA THR A 87 5.61 -1.50 9.33
C THR A 87 4.33 -1.13 8.56
N LEU A 88 4.45 -0.48 7.39
CA LEU A 88 3.32 -0.26 6.49
C LEU A 88 2.79 -1.57 5.89
N ALA A 89 3.68 -2.49 5.51
CA ALA A 89 3.33 -3.83 5.03
C ALA A 89 2.70 -4.70 6.14
N ALA A 90 3.10 -4.49 7.41
CA ALA A 90 2.48 -5.16 8.55
C ALA A 90 1.07 -4.61 8.86
N ASN A 91 0.82 -3.32 8.64
CA ASN A 91 -0.45 -2.64 8.92
C ASN A 91 -1.42 -2.59 7.72
N LYS A 92 -1.65 -3.79 7.14
CA LYS A 92 -2.41 -4.07 5.91
C LYS A 92 -3.80 -3.42 5.83
N MET A 93 -4.48 -3.24 6.96
CA MET A 93 -5.89 -2.82 7.01
C MET A 93 -6.09 -1.32 7.31
N THR A 94 -5.14 -0.69 7.98
CA THR A 94 -5.22 0.71 8.44
C THR A 94 -4.60 1.68 7.43
N ALA A 95 -3.57 1.23 6.70
CA ALA A 95 -2.99 1.96 5.57
C ALA A 95 -4.01 2.20 4.45
N ALA A 96 -4.83 1.20 4.10
CA ALA A 96 -5.84 1.28 3.05
C ALA A 96 -6.92 2.35 3.31
N ARG A 97 -7.29 2.59 4.59
CA ARG A 97 -8.35 3.53 4.99
C ARG A 97 -7.87 4.98 5.15
N SER A 98 -6.56 5.22 5.14
CA SER A 98 -6.00 6.54 5.41
C SER A 98 -5.84 7.36 4.13
N SER A 99 -6.51 8.52 4.04
CA SER A 99 -6.32 9.48 2.95
C SER A 99 -4.92 10.11 2.90
N PHE A 100 -4.12 9.95 3.96
CA PHE A 100 -2.76 10.49 4.04
C PHE A 100 -1.69 9.53 3.53
N PHE A 101 -2.02 8.25 3.37
CA PHE A 101 -1.08 7.26 2.85
C PHE A 101 -0.59 7.58 1.43
N PRO A 102 -1.43 8.01 0.46
CA PRO A 102 -0.97 8.43 -0.86
C PRO A 102 0.02 9.59 -0.86
N LEU A 103 -0.21 10.57 0.02
CA LEU A 103 0.67 11.73 0.17
C LEU A 103 2.01 11.36 0.83
N LEU A 104 1.97 10.41 1.77
CA LEU A 104 3.17 9.88 2.41
C LEU A 104 4.03 9.13 1.39
N VAL A 105 3.44 8.24 0.60
CA VAL A 105 4.15 7.47 -0.44
C VAL A 105 4.73 8.40 -1.49
N ARG A 106 3.97 9.39 -2.00
CA ARG A 106 4.50 10.38 -2.95
C ARG A 106 5.73 11.14 -2.43
N LYS A 107 5.74 11.52 -1.14
CA LYS A 107 6.90 12.20 -0.54
C LYS A 107 8.07 11.24 -0.27
N LEU A 108 7.80 9.97 0.05
CA LEU A 108 8.84 8.95 0.20
C LEU A 108 9.50 8.60 -1.14
N LEU A 109 8.73 8.60 -2.22
CA LEU A 109 9.24 8.39 -3.59
C LEU A 109 10.14 9.52 -4.10
N ALA A 110 10.05 10.71 -3.52
CA ALA A 110 10.99 11.79 -3.80
C ALA A 110 12.39 11.53 -3.21
N VAL A 111 12.56 10.49 -2.38
CA VAL A 111 13.85 10.09 -1.81
C VAL A 111 14.41 8.89 -2.61
N PRO A 112 15.44 9.09 -3.46
CA PRO A 112 15.94 8.06 -4.38
C PRO A 112 16.51 6.81 -3.68
N ALA A 113 16.84 6.90 -2.39
CA ALA A 113 17.36 5.77 -1.60
C ALA A 113 16.31 4.68 -1.28
N VAL A 114 15.01 4.98 -1.45
CA VAL A 114 13.90 4.08 -1.11
C VAL A 114 13.63 3.02 -2.17
N LEU A 115 14.00 3.31 -3.42
CA LEU A 115 13.66 2.48 -4.58
C LEU A 115 14.80 1.55 -5.02
N ALA A 116 15.99 1.69 -4.42
CA ALA A 116 17.11 0.82 -4.73
C ALA A 116 16.82 -0.62 -4.25
N PRO A 117 16.95 -1.63 -5.12
CA PRO A 117 16.68 -3.03 -4.78
C PRO A 117 17.78 -3.52 -3.81
N HIS A 118 17.51 -3.43 -2.51
CA HIS A 118 18.42 -4.00 -1.53
C HIS A 118 18.12 -5.49 -1.39
N SER A 119 19.04 -6.26 -1.96
CA SER A 119 19.03 -7.70 -1.96
C SER A 119 19.11 -8.25 -0.53
N ARG A 120 17.98 -8.68 0.04
CA ARG A 120 17.80 -9.94 0.81
C ARG A 120 16.38 -10.07 1.37
N GLY A 121 15.58 -10.94 0.72
CA GLY A 121 14.41 -11.58 1.32
C GLY A 121 13.20 -10.68 1.53
N VAL A 122 12.29 -10.67 0.56
CA VAL A 122 10.94 -10.08 0.67
C VAL A 122 10.96 -8.67 1.30
N GLU A 123 11.82 -7.78 0.81
CA GLU A 123 11.67 -6.37 1.14
C GLU A 123 10.39 -5.85 0.45
N PRO A 124 9.54 -5.06 1.13
CA PRO A 124 8.26 -4.69 0.57
C PRO A 124 8.47 -3.64 -0.52
N CYS A 125 8.45 -4.08 -1.78
CA CYS A 125 8.44 -3.16 -2.91
C CYS A 125 7.25 -2.18 -2.74
N PRO A 126 7.45 -0.85 -2.84
CA PRO A 126 6.35 0.12 -2.65
C PRO A 126 5.14 -0.15 -3.55
N LEU A 127 5.39 -0.73 -4.73
CA LEU A 127 4.35 -1.18 -5.66
C LEU A 127 3.49 -2.31 -5.07
N VAL A 128 4.10 -3.27 -4.37
CA VAL A 128 3.38 -4.36 -3.68
C VAL A 128 2.48 -3.80 -2.58
N VAL A 129 3.00 -2.89 -1.75
CA VAL A 129 2.21 -2.30 -0.66
C VAL A 129 1.05 -1.48 -1.22
N ALA A 130 1.27 -0.69 -2.28
CA ALA A 130 0.21 0.07 -2.94
C ALA A 130 -0.85 -0.85 -3.57
N ALA A 131 -0.42 -1.97 -4.15
CA ALA A 131 -1.30 -2.96 -4.73
C ALA A 131 -2.11 -3.72 -3.67
N GLU A 132 -1.50 -4.07 -2.54
CA GLU A 132 -2.21 -4.69 -1.40
C GLU A 132 -3.21 -3.72 -0.76
N ALA A 133 -2.87 -2.44 -0.67
CA ALA A 133 -3.75 -1.41 -0.11
C ALA A 133 -4.88 -0.97 -1.06
N GLY A 134 -4.81 -1.31 -2.35
CA GLY A 134 -5.80 -0.94 -3.35
C GLY A 134 -5.72 0.53 -3.81
N HIS A 135 -4.58 1.20 -3.61
CA HIS A 135 -4.44 2.63 -3.92
C HIS A 135 -4.05 2.87 -5.38
N ALA A 136 -5.03 2.71 -6.27
CA ALA A 136 -4.86 2.87 -7.71
C ALA A 136 -4.31 4.23 -8.15
N SER A 137 -4.45 5.29 -7.33
CA SER A 137 -3.94 6.63 -7.67
C SER A 137 -2.42 6.78 -7.56
N ILE A 138 -1.74 5.93 -6.78
CA ILE A 138 -0.29 5.99 -6.55
C ILE A 138 0.46 5.09 -7.53
N VAL A 139 -0.18 4.00 -7.96
CA VAL A 139 0.42 3.00 -8.84
C VAL A 139 0.98 3.61 -10.15
N PRO A 140 0.31 4.55 -10.84
CA PRO A 140 0.87 5.20 -12.03
C PRO A 140 2.14 6.00 -11.71
N ASP A 141 2.16 6.73 -10.59
CA ASP A 141 3.31 7.53 -10.17
C ASP A 141 4.51 6.63 -9.82
N LEU A 142 4.24 5.46 -9.23
CA LEU A 142 5.25 4.44 -8.93
C LEU A 142 5.83 3.82 -10.20
N LEU A 143 4.96 3.44 -11.14
CA LEU A 143 5.37 2.81 -12.40
C LEU A 143 6.15 3.76 -13.31
N ALA A 144 5.95 5.07 -13.18
CA ALA A 144 6.71 6.08 -13.91
C ALA A 144 8.19 6.16 -13.47
N HIS A 145 8.56 5.57 -12.33
CA HIS A 145 9.92 5.60 -11.83
C HIS A 145 10.77 4.47 -12.44
N GLU A 146 11.98 4.76 -12.90
CA GLU A 146 12.85 3.80 -13.61
C GLU A 146 13.28 2.62 -12.72
N ASP A 147 13.42 2.85 -11.41
CA ASP A 147 13.82 1.83 -10.43
C ASP A 147 12.69 0.84 -10.06
N VAL A 148 11.44 1.12 -10.44
CA VAL A 148 10.31 0.24 -10.11
C VAL A 148 10.11 -0.78 -11.22
N ASP A 149 10.43 -2.03 -10.89
CA ASP A 149 10.14 -3.19 -11.73
C ASP A 149 8.79 -3.82 -11.36
N PRO A 150 7.75 -3.73 -12.22
CA PRO A 150 6.47 -4.38 -11.98
C PRO A 150 6.52 -5.92 -12.07
N ALA A 151 7.57 -6.49 -12.69
CA ALA A 151 7.78 -7.93 -12.75
C ALA A 151 8.41 -8.51 -11.48
N HIS A 152 8.77 -7.65 -10.52
CA HIS A 152 9.44 -8.05 -9.28
C HIS A 152 8.66 -9.15 -8.53
N GLY A 153 9.39 -10.15 -8.04
CA GLY A 153 8.81 -11.24 -7.26
C GLY A 153 7.79 -12.07 -8.02
N CYS A 154 7.97 -12.24 -9.34
CA CYS A 154 7.03 -12.93 -10.20
C CYS A 154 5.66 -12.22 -10.17
N TYR A 155 5.67 -10.94 -10.53
CA TYR A 155 4.50 -10.05 -10.59
C TYR A 155 3.66 -10.08 -9.31
N PHE A 156 4.33 -10.11 -8.15
CA PHE A 156 3.67 -10.28 -6.84
C PHE A 156 2.62 -9.20 -6.56
N ALA A 157 2.91 -7.95 -6.94
CA ALA A 157 1.98 -6.83 -6.79
C ALA A 157 0.68 -7.07 -7.58
N PHE A 158 0.80 -7.53 -8.83
CA PHE A 158 -0.35 -7.83 -9.69
C PHE A 158 -1.18 -8.99 -9.14
N ARG A 159 -0.54 -10.07 -8.70
CA ARG A 159 -1.22 -11.22 -8.07
C ARG A 159 -1.95 -10.84 -6.80
N GLN A 160 -1.35 -9.99 -5.96
CA GLN A 160 -2.02 -9.52 -4.74
C GLN A 160 -3.19 -8.60 -5.02
N ALA A 161 -3.07 -7.69 -5.99
CA ALA A 161 -4.21 -6.85 -6.40
C ALA A 161 -5.39 -7.70 -6.89
N ALA A 162 -5.09 -8.74 -7.69
CA ALA A 162 -6.09 -9.70 -8.18
C ALA A 162 -6.70 -10.53 -7.04
N ALA A 163 -5.90 -11.03 -6.10
CA ALA A 163 -6.36 -11.81 -4.96
C ALA A 163 -7.25 -11.01 -3.99
N LEU A 164 -6.93 -9.72 -3.78
CA LEU A 164 -7.62 -8.86 -2.84
C LEU A 164 -8.84 -8.13 -3.42
N GLY A 165 -9.06 -8.23 -4.74
CA GLY A 165 -10.25 -7.64 -5.38
C GLY A 165 -10.09 -6.19 -5.82
N HIS A 166 -8.86 -5.67 -5.89
CA HIS A 166 -8.57 -4.27 -6.20
C HIS A 166 -8.58 -3.96 -7.71
N ALA A 167 -9.77 -3.92 -8.29
CA ALA A 167 -10.01 -3.71 -9.73
C ALA A 167 -9.25 -2.51 -10.31
N GLY A 168 -9.25 -1.37 -9.61
CA GLY A 168 -8.60 -0.14 -10.07
C GLY A 168 -7.08 -0.28 -10.17
N VAL A 169 -6.46 -1.06 -9.27
CA VAL A 169 -5.02 -1.34 -9.34
C VAL A 169 -4.72 -2.28 -10.49
N VAL A 170 -5.52 -3.34 -10.67
CA VAL A 170 -5.37 -4.30 -11.78
C VAL A 170 -5.47 -3.58 -13.13
N ALA A 171 -6.45 -2.68 -13.30
CA ALA A 171 -6.61 -1.88 -14.51
C ALA A 171 -5.37 -1.04 -14.85
N VAL A 172 -4.80 -0.37 -13.84
CA VAL A 172 -3.60 0.45 -14.03
C VAL A 172 -2.39 -0.42 -14.35
N LEU A 173 -2.23 -1.55 -13.67
CA LEU A 173 -1.12 -2.48 -13.92
C LEU A 173 -1.21 -3.09 -15.33
N LEU A 174 -2.40 -3.49 -15.80
CA LEU A 174 -2.58 -4.01 -17.15
C LEU A 174 -2.26 -2.99 -18.25
N ALA A 175 -2.51 -1.71 -17.99
CA ALA A 175 -2.17 -0.63 -18.92
C ALA A 175 -0.65 -0.45 -19.10
N ASP A 176 0.16 -0.94 -18.15
CA ASP A 176 1.62 -0.96 -18.27
C ASP A 176 2.07 -2.16 -19.13
N LYS A 177 2.76 -1.88 -20.24
CA LYS A 177 3.23 -2.89 -21.19
C LYS A 177 4.26 -3.86 -20.59
N ARG A 178 4.89 -3.50 -19.47
CA ARG A 178 5.84 -4.36 -18.76
C ARG A 178 5.14 -5.45 -17.95
N VAL A 179 3.84 -5.30 -17.69
CA VAL A 179 3.05 -6.29 -16.95
C VAL A 179 2.54 -7.34 -17.92
N ASP A 180 2.90 -8.59 -17.66
CA ASP A 180 2.35 -9.75 -18.32
C ASP A 180 1.15 -10.29 -17.51
N PRO A 181 -0.09 -10.23 -18.05
CA PRO A 181 -1.26 -10.70 -17.33
C PRO A 181 -1.31 -12.23 -17.17
N GLU A 182 -0.58 -12.97 -17.99
CA GLU A 182 -0.46 -14.43 -17.91
C GLU A 182 0.73 -14.92 -17.09
N ALA A 183 1.43 -13.98 -16.46
CA ALA A 183 2.59 -14.29 -15.65
C ALA A 183 2.31 -15.37 -14.59
N CYS A 184 3.34 -16.17 -14.30
CA CYS A 184 3.27 -17.25 -13.31
C CYS A 184 2.15 -18.25 -13.61
N ASP A 185 2.05 -18.67 -14.87
CA ASP A 185 1.06 -19.66 -15.31
C ASP A 185 -0.40 -19.21 -15.17
N GLY A 186 -0.67 -17.92 -15.33
CA GLY A 186 -2.03 -17.37 -15.23
C GLY A 186 -2.52 -17.26 -13.78
N GLU A 187 -1.62 -17.29 -12.80
CA GLU A 187 -1.95 -17.13 -11.38
C GLU A 187 -2.80 -15.89 -11.05
N PRO A 188 -2.67 -14.72 -11.73
CA PRO A 188 -3.57 -13.58 -11.48
C PRO A 188 -5.05 -13.91 -11.75
N LEU A 189 -5.34 -14.59 -12.86
CA LEU A 189 -6.68 -15.04 -13.21
C LEU A 189 -7.16 -16.12 -12.22
N ALA A 190 -6.30 -17.10 -11.92
CA ALA A 190 -6.61 -18.15 -10.94
C ALA A 190 -6.91 -17.55 -9.55
N ALA A 191 -6.14 -16.55 -9.10
CA ALA A 191 -6.38 -15.86 -7.84
C ALA A 191 -7.74 -15.14 -7.83
N ALA A 192 -8.05 -14.38 -8.88
CA ALA A 192 -9.35 -13.71 -9.00
C ALA A 192 -10.52 -14.71 -8.92
N ILE A 193 -10.39 -15.87 -9.58
CA ILE A 193 -11.38 -16.95 -9.55
C ILE A 193 -11.51 -17.55 -8.14
N ARG A 194 -10.38 -17.90 -7.49
CA ARG A 194 -10.37 -18.48 -6.14
C ARG A 194 -11.10 -17.61 -5.12
N TYR A 195 -10.80 -16.31 -5.13
CA TYR A 195 -11.39 -15.36 -4.20
C TYR A 195 -12.78 -14.87 -4.63
N GLY A 196 -13.21 -15.16 -5.86
CA GLY A 196 -14.56 -14.88 -6.34
C GLY A 196 -14.76 -13.47 -6.89
N HIS A 197 -13.69 -12.82 -7.34
CA HIS A 197 -13.72 -11.43 -7.83
C HIS A 197 -14.11 -11.38 -9.31
N ALA A 198 -15.41 -11.55 -9.60
CA ALA A 198 -15.93 -11.60 -10.97
C ALA A 198 -15.56 -10.36 -11.82
N HIS A 199 -15.58 -9.17 -11.21
CA HIS A 199 -15.19 -7.92 -11.89
C HIS A 199 -13.71 -7.88 -12.31
N ILE A 200 -12.82 -8.58 -11.59
CA ILE A 200 -11.41 -8.71 -12.01
C ILE A 200 -11.28 -9.72 -13.12
N VAL A 201 -12.05 -10.81 -13.06
CA VAL A 201 -12.07 -11.81 -14.15
C VAL A 201 -12.51 -11.15 -15.45
N GLU A 202 -13.60 -10.38 -15.46
CA GLU A 202 -14.03 -9.61 -16.63
C GLU A 202 -12.95 -8.66 -17.15
N LEU A 203 -12.25 -7.98 -16.23
CA LEU A 203 -11.18 -7.04 -16.57
C LEU A 203 -9.97 -7.76 -17.19
N LEU A 204 -9.55 -8.89 -16.62
CA LEU A 204 -8.48 -9.72 -17.17
C LEU A 204 -8.86 -10.31 -18.54
N LEU A 205 -10.10 -10.79 -18.71
CA LEU A 205 -10.59 -11.34 -19.97
C LEU A 205 -10.78 -10.29 -21.07
N SER A 206 -10.89 -9.00 -20.70
CA SER A 206 -10.91 -7.92 -21.68
C SER A 206 -9.54 -7.64 -22.31
N ASP A 207 -8.46 -8.17 -21.72
CA ASP A 207 -7.11 -8.07 -22.24
C ASP A 207 -6.85 -9.23 -23.22
N GLU A 208 -6.56 -8.90 -24.48
CA GLU A 208 -6.34 -9.88 -25.56
C GLU A 208 -5.16 -10.83 -25.29
N ARG A 209 -4.28 -10.48 -24.34
CA ARG A 209 -3.13 -11.31 -23.96
C ARG A 209 -3.50 -12.48 -23.06
N VAL A 210 -4.71 -12.50 -22.48
CA VAL A 210 -5.15 -13.56 -21.55
C VAL A 210 -5.87 -14.66 -22.31
N ASP A 211 -5.39 -15.90 -22.18
CA ASP A 211 -6.05 -17.09 -22.69
C ASP A 211 -6.83 -17.81 -21.56
N PRO A 212 -8.17 -17.71 -21.52
CA PRO A 212 -8.98 -18.41 -20.53
C PRO A 212 -9.05 -19.93 -20.73
N ALA A 213 -8.68 -20.43 -21.92
CA ALA A 213 -8.65 -21.87 -22.21
C ALA A 213 -7.33 -22.54 -21.82
N ARG A 214 -6.38 -21.75 -21.30
CA ARG A 214 -5.07 -22.23 -20.88
C ARG A 214 -5.18 -23.37 -19.85
N ASN A 215 -4.20 -24.29 -19.90
CA ASN A 215 -4.13 -25.47 -19.04
C ASN A 215 -5.40 -26.34 -19.10
N ASN A 216 -5.92 -26.60 -20.30
CA ASN A 216 -7.14 -27.39 -20.54
C ASN A 216 -8.37 -26.81 -19.82
N ASN A 217 -8.62 -25.51 -20.00
CA ASN A 217 -9.71 -24.78 -19.33
C ASN A 217 -9.64 -24.84 -17.79
N ALA A 218 -8.44 -24.86 -17.18
CA ALA A 218 -8.31 -24.95 -15.71
C ALA A 218 -9.08 -23.84 -14.97
N ALA A 219 -9.21 -22.66 -15.57
CA ALA A 219 -10.00 -21.55 -15.05
C ALA A 219 -11.48 -21.93 -14.81
N ILE A 220 -12.13 -22.57 -15.78
CA ILE A 220 -13.54 -22.96 -15.65
C ILE A 220 -13.70 -24.12 -14.67
N CYS A 221 -12.77 -25.07 -14.67
CA CYS A 221 -12.77 -26.17 -13.68
C CYS A 221 -12.69 -25.62 -12.26
N THR A 222 -11.74 -24.72 -12.02
CA THR A 222 -11.55 -24.11 -10.69
C THR A 222 -12.77 -23.28 -10.28
N ALA A 223 -13.37 -22.52 -11.21
CA ALA A 223 -14.59 -21.76 -10.94
C ALA A 223 -15.79 -22.67 -10.61
N ALA A 224 -15.93 -23.80 -11.32
CA ALA A 224 -16.98 -24.78 -11.11
C ALA A 224 -16.80 -25.54 -9.79
N GLU A 225 -15.59 -25.99 -9.47
CA GLU A 225 -15.25 -26.65 -8.19
C GLU A 225 -15.53 -25.76 -6.98
N LEU A 226 -15.29 -24.46 -7.12
CA LEU A 226 -15.53 -23.46 -6.06
C LEU A 226 -16.98 -22.93 -6.05
N GLY A 227 -17.85 -23.39 -6.95
CA GLY A 227 -19.25 -22.98 -7.03
C GLY A 227 -19.47 -21.51 -7.41
N ARG A 228 -18.54 -20.90 -8.15
CA ARG A 228 -18.57 -19.48 -8.54
C ARG A 228 -19.41 -19.27 -9.80
N ALA A 229 -20.74 -19.40 -9.69
CA ALA A 229 -21.66 -19.33 -10.83
C ALA A 229 -21.45 -18.10 -11.74
N LEU A 230 -21.32 -16.90 -11.17
CA LEU A 230 -21.07 -15.67 -11.94
C LEU A 230 -19.76 -15.70 -12.75
N ILE A 231 -18.73 -16.35 -12.22
CA ILE A 231 -17.43 -16.48 -12.90
C ILE A 231 -17.50 -17.52 -14.01
N VAL A 232 -18.26 -18.60 -13.80
CA VAL A 232 -18.50 -19.61 -14.85
C VAL A 232 -19.26 -18.98 -16.01
N ASP A 233 -20.30 -18.19 -15.74
CA ASP A 233 -21.08 -17.51 -16.78
C ASP A 233 -20.22 -16.52 -17.58
N THR A 234 -19.35 -15.76 -16.91
CA THR A 234 -18.43 -14.82 -17.59
C THR A 234 -17.36 -15.53 -18.42
N LEU A 235 -16.82 -16.66 -17.94
CA LEU A 235 -15.86 -17.47 -18.70
C LEU A 235 -16.52 -18.14 -19.92
N LEU A 236 -17.75 -18.67 -19.78
CA LEU A 236 -18.50 -19.28 -20.87
C LEU A 236 -18.96 -18.29 -21.95
N ALA A 237 -19.09 -17.00 -21.59
CA ALA A 237 -19.35 -15.96 -22.56
C ALA A 237 -18.15 -15.70 -23.50
N HIS A 238 -16.94 -16.13 -23.11
CA HIS A 238 -15.74 -15.91 -23.89
C HIS A 238 -15.60 -16.98 -25.00
N PRO A 239 -15.41 -16.60 -26.28
CA PRO A 239 -15.44 -17.53 -27.41
C PRO A 239 -14.30 -18.57 -27.42
N ALA A 240 -13.23 -18.32 -26.67
CA ALA A 240 -12.10 -19.25 -26.55
C ALA A 240 -12.38 -20.43 -25.60
N VAL A 241 -13.36 -20.32 -24.70
CA VAL A 241 -13.63 -21.35 -23.69
C VAL A 241 -14.62 -22.37 -24.24
N ASP A 242 -14.11 -23.56 -24.60
CA ASP A 242 -14.96 -24.68 -24.99
C ASP A 242 -15.19 -25.63 -23.80
N PRO A 243 -16.38 -25.63 -23.17
CA PRO A 243 -16.69 -26.58 -22.10
C PRO A 243 -16.67 -28.04 -22.56
N GLY A 244 -16.76 -28.31 -23.87
CA GLY A 244 -16.68 -29.65 -24.47
C GLY A 244 -15.26 -30.21 -24.62
N ALA A 245 -14.23 -29.38 -24.45
CA ALA A 245 -12.82 -29.82 -24.50
C ALA A 245 -12.38 -30.57 -23.22
N LEU A 246 -13.21 -30.56 -22.17
CA LEU A 246 -13.03 -31.37 -20.97
C LEU A 246 -13.35 -32.84 -21.27
N ARG A 247 -12.41 -33.55 -21.92
CA ARG A 247 -12.42 -35.02 -21.90
C ARG A 247 -12.07 -35.47 -20.48
N LEU A 248 -13.10 -35.86 -19.72
CA LEU A 248 -13.02 -36.71 -18.53
C LEU A 248 -12.25 -38.01 -18.84
#